data_AF-A0A1F9NZT8-F1
#
_entry.id   AF-A0A1F9NZT8-F1
#
_cell.length_a   1.000
_cell.length_b   1.000
_cell.length_c   1.000
_cell.angle_alpha   90.00
_cell.angle_beta   90.00
_cell.angle_gamma   90.00
#
_symmetry.space_group_name_H-M   'P 1'
#
loop_
_entity.id
_entity.type
_entity.pdbx_description
1 polymer ?
#
loop_
_entity_poly.entity_id
_entity_poly.type
_entity_poly.pdbx_seq_one_letter_code
_entity_poly.pdbx_strand_id
1 'polypeptide(L)'
;MLAESRPSLKRPLDPKKIAVVGASNSKDKVGGIVFRRLLDSRRRRLFPVNPKEVAIGGHKVSPKIELLPDGIDLAVITAGAGQAVTAVEECIQKGIPNYIVVAWIDTRTTCCACIRGGQLKLRQKLRSKKPEGSTWRFLTKF
;
A
#
# COMPACT_ATOMS: atom_id res chain seq x y z
N MET A 1 24.83 -30.43 -6.57
CA MET A 1 23.41 -30.70 -6.88
C MET A 1 22.55 -30.14 -5.76
N LEU A 2 22.09 -28.89 -5.90
CA LEU A 2 20.99 -28.37 -5.08
C LEU A 2 19.81 -28.23 -6.03
N ALA A 3 18.87 -29.17 -5.96
CA ALA A 3 17.57 -28.94 -6.53
C ALA A 3 16.89 -27.89 -5.65
N GLU A 4 16.91 -26.63 -6.08
CA GLU A 4 16.12 -25.59 -5.43
C GLU A 4 14.64 -26.03 -5.48
N SER A 5 14.08 -26.38 -4.33
CA SER A 5 12.64 -26.63 -4.20
C SER A 5 11.93 -25.32 -4.49
N ARG A 6 11.48 -25.13 -5.73
CA ARG A 6 10.69 -23.95 -6.11
C ARG A 6 9.52 -23.84 -5.12
N PRO A 7 9.42 -22.76 -4.32
CA PRO A 7 8.31 -22.59 -3.42
C PRO A 7 7.01 -22.71 -4.20
N SER A 8 6.05 -23.46 -3.68
CA SER A 8 4.81 -23.76 -4.40
C SER A 8 4.06 -22.45 -4.71
N LEU A 9 4.10 -22.03 -5.98
CA LEU A 9 3.41 -20.82 -6.47
C LEU A 9 1.87 -20.96 -6.44
N LYS A 10 1.34 -22.14 -6.10
CA LYS A 10 -0.09 -22.40 -6.08
C LYS A 10 -0.85 -21.52 -5.09
N ARG A 11 -0.26 -21.23 -3.92
CA ARG A 11 -0.90 -20.41 -2.87
C ARG A 11 -1.07 -18.94 -3.25
N PRO A 12 -0.06 -18.22 -3.76
CA PRO A 12 -0.25 -16.83 -4.18
C PRO A 12 -1.10 -16.69 -5.45
N LEU A 13 -1.15 -17.71 -6.33
CA LEU A 13 -1.94 -17.67 -7.57
C LEU A 13 -3.43 -18.02 -7.35
N ASP A 14 -3.73 -18.88 -6.37
CA ASP A 14 -5.10 -19.20 -5.97
C ASP A 14 -5.34 -19.18 -4.44
N PRO A 15 -5.26 -17.99 -3.82
CA PRO A 15 -5.49 -17.83 -2.38
C PRO A 15 -6.97 -17.95 -2.02
N LYS A 16 -7.28 -18.63 -0.91
CA LYS A 16 -8.65 -18.82 -0.41
C LYS A 16 -9.04 -17.78 0.62
N LYS A 17 -8.09 -17.36 1.47
CA LYS A 17 -8.24 -16.32 2.49
C LYS A 17 -7.34 -15.13 2.15
N ILE A 18 -7.95 -13.98 1.83
CA ILE A 18 -7.22 -12.77 1.46
C ILE A 18 -7.48 -11.68 2.50
N ALA A 19 -6.42 -11.12 3.05
CA ALA A 19 -6.48 -9.87 3.81
C ALA A 19 -6.27 -8.67 2.89
N VAL A 20 -7.07 -7.62 3.04
CA VAL A 20 -6.91 -6.36 2.28
C VAL A 20 -6.58 -5.25 3.26
N VAL A 21 -5.31 -4.88 3.31
CA VAL A 21 -4.76 -3.85 4.20
C VAL A 21 -4.89 -2.49 3.54
N GLY A 22 -5.63 -1.57 4.19
CA GLY A 22 -6.02 -0.29 3.61
C GLY A 22 -7.35 -0.35 2.85
N ALA A 23 -8.18 -1.38 3.08
CA ALA A 23 -9.55 -1.45 2.58
C ALA A 23 -10.36 -0.22 3.04
N SER A 24 -11.27 0.32 2.23
CA SER A 24 -12.11 1.46 2.63
C SER A 24 -13.49 1.39 1.97
N ASN A 25 -14.47 2.07 2.56
CA ASN A 25 -15.79 2.25 1.94
C ASN A 25 -15.78 3.24 0.77
N SER A 26 -14.79 4.14 0.72
CA SER A 26 -14.65 5.09 -0.38
C SER A 26 -14.39 4.36 -1.70
N LYS A 27 -15.19 4.68 -2.72
CA LYS A 27 -15.08 4.10 -4.06
C LYS A 27 -13.85 4.58 -4.83
N ASP A 28 -13.25 5.68 -4.40
CA ASP A 28 -12.15 6.35 -5.10
C ASP A 28 -10.77 5.91 -4.57
N LYS A 29 -10.75 5.29 -3.38
CA LYS A 29 -9.51 4.76 -2.80
C LYS A 29 -9.18 3.39 -3.39
N VAL A 30 -7.91 3.18 -3.70
CA VAL A 30 -7.37 1.92 -4.23
C VAL A 30 -7.84 0.71 -3.41
N GLY A 31 -7.73 0.77 -2.08
CA GLY A 31 -8.18 -0.32 -1.21
C GLY A 31 -9.68 -0.62 -1.27
N GLY A 32 -10.52 0.39 -1.46
CA GLY A 32 -11.96 0.20 -1.66
C GLY A 32 -12.29 -0.42 -3.02
N ILE A 33 -11.57 0.00 -4.07
CA ILE A 33 -11.67 -0.58 -5.41
C ILE A 33 -11.28 -2.06 -5.37
N VAL A 34 -10.09 -2.37 -4.84
CA VAL A 34 -9.57 -3.74 -4.74
C VAL A 34 -10.51 -4.64 -3.96
N PHE A 35 -10.95 -4.19 -2.76
CA PHE A 35 -11.83 -4.98 -1.93
C PHE A 35 -13.17 -5.31 -2.62
N ARG A 36 -13.77 -4.33 -3.30
CA ARG A 36 -15.03 -4.55 -4.04
C ARG A 36 -14.86 -5.53 -5.19
N ARG A 37 -13.78 -5.41 -5.98
CA ARG A 37 -13.51 -6.36 -7.07
C ARG A 37 -13.32 -7.78 -6.56
N LEU A 38 -12.67 -7.93 -5.40
CA LEU A 38 -12.53 -9.24 -4.77
C LEU A 38 -13.88 -9.77 -4.25
N LEU A 39 -14.74 -8.91 -3.69
CA LEU A 39 -16.08 -9.29 -3.25
C LEU A 39 -16.94 -9.82 -4.40
N ASP A 40 -16.90 -9.14 -5.55
CA ASP A 40 -17.67 -9.52 -6.74
C ASP A 40 -17.31 -10.93 -7.24
N SER A 41 -16.06 -11.36 -7.02
CA SER A 41 -15.61 -12.69 -7.43
C SER A 41 -16.23 -13.84 -6.61
N ARG A 42 -16.77 -13.57 -5.40
CA ARG A 42 -17.43 -14.50 -4.44
C ARG A 42 -16.75 -15.85 -4.15
N ARG A 43 -15.52 -16.09 -4.62
CA ARG A 43 -14.82 -17.38 -4.47
C ARG A 43 -13.93 -17.47 -3.23
N ARG A 44 -13.72 -16.36 -2.54
CA ARG A 44 -12.64 -16.19 -1.57
C ARG A 44 -13.16 -15.52 -0.31
N ARG A 45 -12.62 -15.89 0.84
CA ARG A 45 -12.90 -15.25 2.12
C ARG A 45 -12.04 -14.00 2.25
N LEU A 46 -12.67 -12.86 2.46
CA LEU A 46 -11.99 -11.57 2.53
C LEU A 46 -11.98 -11.02 3.94
N PHE A 47 -10.84 -10.46 4.31
CA PHE A 47 -10.59 -9.86 5.63
C PHE A 47 -10.13 -8.42 5.43
N PRO A 48 -11.03 -7.43 5.49
CA PRO A 48 -10.65 -6.04 5.37
C PRO A 48 -9.91 -5.59 6.64
N VAL A 49 -8.80 -4.86 6.46
CA VAL A 49 -8.03 -4.25 7.55
C VAL A 49 -7.97 -2.75 7.36
N ASN A 50 -8.51 -2.01 8.32
CA ASN A 50 -8.44 -0.55 8.37
C ASN A 50 -8.70 -0.05 9.82
N PRO A 51 -7.81 0.75 10.41
CA PRO A 51 -7.99 1.29 11.77
C PRO A 51 -9.23 2.19 11.96
N LYS A 52 -9.76 2.78 10.87
CA LYS A 52 -10.80 3.82 10.92
C LYS A 52 -12.19 3.33 10.53
N GLU A 53 -12.28 2.19 9.84
CA GLU A 53 -13.55 1.66 9.32
C GLU A 53 -13.97 0.49 10.20
N VAL A 54 -15.26 0.40 10.54
CA VAL A 54 -15.79 -0.70 11.37
C VAL A 54 -16.40 -1.81 10.51
N ALA A 55 -16.99 -1.44 9.37
CA ALA A 55 -17.57 -2.36 8.40
C ALA A 55 -17.34 -1.86 6.98
N ILE A 56 -17.00 -2.75 6.05
CA ILE A 56 -16.87 -2.42 4.62
C ILE A 56 -17.66 -3.45 3.81
N GLY A 57 -18.62 -2.98 3.02
CA GLY A 57 -19.45 -3.86 2.18
C GLY A 57 -20.19 -4.97 2.95
N GLY A 58 -20.57 -4.72 4.21
CA GLY A 58 -21.19 -5.71 5.10
C GLY A 58 -20.21 -6.66 5.81
N HIS A 59 -18.90 -6.53 5.57
CA HIS A 59 -17.88 -7.32 6.25
C HIS A 59 -17.31 -6.57 7.45
N LYS A 60 -17.13 -7.28 8.57
CA LYS A 60 -16.43 -6.77 9.76
C LYS A 60 -14.99 -6.44 9.40
N VAL A 61 -14.55 -5.24 9.75
CA VAL A 61 -13.19 -4.75 9.53
C VAL A 61 -12.35 -4.99 10.76
N SER A 62 -11.13 -5.49 10.55
CA SER A 62 -10.13 -5.56 11.61
C SER A 62 -9.34 -4.25 11.65
N PRO A 63 -9.14 -3.63 12.82
CA PRO A 63 -8.35 -2.40 12.91
C PRO A 63 -6.84 -2.66 12.74
N LYS A 64 -6.37 -3.88 12.95
CA LYS A 64 -4.95 -4.29 12.87
C LYS A 64 -4.79 -5.66 12.21
N ILE A 65 -3.61 -5.91 11.64
CA ILE A 65 -3.26 -7.20 11.00
C ILE A 65 -3.17 -8.34 12.03
N GLU A 66 -2.66 -8.06 13.23
CA GLU A 66 -2.51 -9.03 14.32
C GLU A 66 -3.84 -9.72 14.73
N LEU A 67 -4.94 -8.97 14.64
CA LEU A 67 -6.29 -9.41 15.01
C LEU A 67 -6.96 -10.28 13.93
N LEU A 68 -6.29 -10.49 12.80
CA LEU A 68 -6.78 -11.39 11.77
C LEU A 68 -6.78 -12.85 12.26
N PRO A 69 -7.69 -13.70 11.76
CA PRO A 69 -7.63 -15.12 12.02
C PRO A 69 -6.39 -15.74 11.36
N ASP A 70 -5.97 -16.90 11.87
CA ASP A 70 -4.80 -17.59 11.32
C ASP A 70 -5.04 -18.22 9.94
N GLY A 71 -3.92 -18.47 9.27
CA GLY A 71 -3.89 -19.11 7.95
C GLY A 71 -4.44 -18.22 6.84
N ILE A 72 -4.19 -16.90 6.90
CA ILE A 72 -4.34 -16.00 5.75
C ILE A 72 -3.35 -16.41 4.67
N ASP A 73 -3.81 -16.60 3.44
CA ASP A 73 -2.97 -17.07 2.33
C ASP A 73 -2.20 -15.92 1.66
N LEU A 74 -2.85 -14.75 1.58
CA LEU A 74 -2.35 -13.57 0.87
C LEU A 74 -2.82 -12.28 1.55
N ALA A 75 -1.90 -11.32 1.73
CA ALA A 75 -2.23 -9.93 2.06
C ALA A 75 -2.09 -9.02 0.83
N VAL A 76 -3.10 -8.20 0.55
CA VAL A 76 -3.04 -7.15 -0.47
C VAL A 76 -2.95 -5.81 0.26
N ILE A 77 -1.82 -5.13 0.12
CA ILE A 77 -1.48 -3.91 0.86
C ILE A 77 -1.66 -2.72 -0.06
N THR A 78 -2.66 -1.88 0.23
CA THR A 78 -3.00 -0.69 -0.56
C THR A 78 -2.72 0.61 0.23
N ALA A 79 -1.61 0.63 0.97
CA ALA A 79 -1.17 1.76 1.78
C ALA A 79 -0.05 2.55 1.09
N GLY A 80 0.15 3.82 1.49
CA GLY A 80 1.27 4.62 1.00
C GLY A 80 2.63 4.00 1.37
N ALA A 81 3.67 4.30 0.60
CA ALA A 81 4.97 3.61 0.65
C ALA A 81 5.54 3.38 2.07
N GLY A 82 5.53 4.39 2.95
CA GLY A 82 6.02 4.24 4.32
C GLY A 82 5.19 3.27 5.17
N GLN A 83 3.86 3.33 5.06
CA GLN A 83 2.95 2.42 5.79
C GLN A 83 2.97 1.01 5.20
N ALA A 84 3.28 0.87 3.91
CA ALA A 84 3.37 -0.43 3.27
C ALA A 84 4.51 -1.28 3.85
N VAL A 85 5.66 -0.67 4.19
CA VAL A 85 6.78 -1.38 4.84
C VAL A 85 6.35 -1.94 6.19
N THR A 86 5.76 -1.10 7.04
CA THR A 86 5.24 -1.53 8.35
C THR A 86 4.17 -2.62 8.21
N ALA A 87 3.26 -2.50 7.24
CA ALA A 87 2.25 -3.52 7.00
C ALA A 87 2.85 -4.86 6.56
N VAL A 88 3.97 -4.86 5.82
CA VAL A 88 4.69 -6.09 5.46
C VAL A 88 5.33 -6.71 6.70
N GLU A 89 5.96 -5.92 7.57
CA GLU A 89 6.53 -6.40 8.84
C GLU A 89 5.46 -7.05 9.74
N GLU A 90 4.31 -6.40 9.89
CA GLU A 90 3.16 -6.95 10.62
C GLU A 90 2.65 -8.27 9.98
N CYS A 91 2.62 -8.35 8.64
CA CYS A 91 2.26 -9.59 7.94
C CYS A 91 3.25 -10.72 8.26
N ILE A 92 4.55 -10.43 8.30
CA ILE A 92 5.59 -11.40 8.62
C ILE A 92 5.42 -11.91 10.06
N GLN A 93 5.22 -11.00 11.01
CA GLN A 93 4.99 -11.34 12.42
C GLN A 93 3.74 -12.20 12.62
N LYS A 94 2.67 -11.91 11.87
CA LYS A 94 1.43 -12.69 11.88
C LYS A 94 1.55 -14.05 11.14
N GLY A 95 2.66 -14.29 10.43
CA GLY A 95 2.89 -15.53 9.68
C GLY A 95 2.11 -15.61 8.36
N ILE A 96 1.81 -14.47 7.74
CA ILE A 96 1.17 -14.42 6.42
C ILE A 96 2.26 -14.65 5.35
N PRO A 97 2.21 -15.75 4.58
CA PRO A 97 3.33 -16.18 3.75
C PRO A 97 3.48 -15.40 2.44
N ASN A 98 2.44 -14.70 1.97
CA ASN A 98 2.46 -13.98 0.71
C ASN A 98 1.84 -12.59 0.85
N TYR A 99 2.40 -11.60 0.16
CA TYR A 99 1.86 -10.25 0.12
C TYR A 99 2.05 -9.58 -1.26
N ILE A 100 1.06 -8.79 -1.68
CA ILE A 100 1.11 -7.94 -2.87
C ILE A 100 1.01 -6.49 -2.40
N VAL A 101 2.02 -5.69 -2.72
CA VAL A 101 2.07 -4.27 -2.35
C VAL A 101 1.62 -3.43 -3.55
N VAL A 102 0.48 -2.77 -3.40
CA VAL A 102 -0.04 -1.76 -4.32
C VAL A 102 0.13 -0.40 -3.65
N ALA A 103 1.38 0.08 -3.65
CA ALA A 103 1.74 1.36 -3.07
C ALA A 103 1.95 2.42 -4.15
N TRP A 104 1.70 3.68 -3.79
CA TRP A 104 2.08 4.85 -4.58
C TRP A 104 3.09 5.68 -3.80
N ILE A 105 3.84 6.51 -4.53
CA ILE A 105 4.67 7.56 -3.95
C ILE A 105 3.72 8.62 -3.37
N ASP A 106 3.65 8.66 -2.03
CA ASP A 106 3.06 9.81 -1.36
C ASP A 106 4.11 10.92 -1.31
N THR A 107 3.90 11.97 -2.12
CA THR A 107 4.74 13.16 -2.09
C THR A 107 4.75 13.83 -0.72
N ARG A 108 3.85 13.53 0.22
CA ARG A 108 3.97 14.03 1.61
C ARG A 108 5.19 13.44 2.32
N THR A 109 5.57 12.19 2.05
CA THR A 109 6.73 11.54 2.66
C THR A 109 8.02 11.90 1.91
N THR A 110 7.98 11.95 0.58
CA THR A 110 9.14 12.34 -0.25
C THR A 110 9.45 13.84 -0.17
N CYS A 111 8.43 14.71 0.00
CA CYS A 111 8.62 16.15 0.16
C CYS A 111 9.07 16.54 1.58
N CYS A 112 8.70 15.80 2.62
CA CYS A 112 9.16 16.14 3.97
C CYS A 112 10.54 15.56 4.30
N ALA A 113 10.91 14.36 3.83
CA ALA A 113 12.22 13.77 4.13
C ALA A 113 13.32 14.17 3.12
N CYS A 114 13.07 14.09 1.80
CA CYS A 114 14.10 14.40 0.80
C CYS A 114 14.13 15.88 0.38
N ILE A 115 12.97 16.55 0.25
CA ILE A 115 12.96 17.98 -0.11
C ILE A 115 13.37 18.88 1.07
N ARG A 116 13.10 18.51 2.34
CA ARG A 116 13.60 19.29 3.50
C ARG A 116 15.05 18.99 3.88
N GLY A 117 15.53 17.75 3.68
CA GLY A 117 16.92 17.37 3.99
C GLY A 117 17.97 17.88 3.00
N GLY A 118 17.59 18.11 1.74
CA GLY A 118 18.54 18.50 0.67
C GLY A 118 18.22 19.78 -0.11
N GLN A 119 16.97 20.27 -0.14
CA GLN A 119 16.62 21.43 -0.98
C GLN A 119 16.43 22.75 -0.24
N LEU A 120 16.45 22.80 1.10
CA LEU A 120 16.25 24.07 1.82
C LEU A 120 17.41 25.06 1.57
N LYS A 121 18.66 24.57 1.46
CA LYS A 121 19.83 25.41 1.15
C LYS A 121 19.87 25.88 -0.32
N LEU A 122 19.32 25.10 -1.26
CA LEU A 122 19.34 25.44 -2.69
C LEU A 122 18.18 26.38 -3.09
N ARG A 123 17.01 26.26 -2.47
CA ARG A 123 15.88 27.16 -2.74
C ARG A 123 16.10 28.60 -2.27
N GLN A 124 16.80 28.83 -1.16
CA GLN A 124 17.19 30.18 -0.75
C GLN A 124 18.20 30.81 -1.73
N LYS A 125 19.15 30.02 -2.24
CA LYS A 125 20.20 30.48 -3.15
C LYS A 125 19.70 30.76 -4.58
N LEU A 126 18.64 30.08 -5.01
CA LEU A 126 18.04 30.27 -6.35
C LEU A 126 16.91 31.33 -6.36
N ARG A 127 16.39 31.75 -5.21
CA ARG A 127 15.40 32.84 -5.11
C ARG A 127 16.01 34.23 -5.27
N SER A 128 17.32 34.38 -4.98
CA SER A 128 18.04 35.65 -5.15
C SER A 128 18.55 35.91 -6.57
N LYS A 129 18.25 35.03 -7.54
CA LYS A 129 18.72 35.14 -8.94
C LYS A 129 17.62 34.94 -10.00
N LYS A 130 16.36 35.30 -9.70
CA LYS A 130 15.31 35.29 -10.74
C LYS A 130 15.19 36.68 -11.38
N PRO A 131 15.47 36.86 -12.68
CA PRO A 131 15.06 38.06 -13.39
C PRO A 131 13.54 38.09 -13.53
N GLU A 132 12.94 39.26 -13.31
CA GLU A 132 11.50 39.49 -13.45
C GLU A 132 11.01 39.14 -14.87
N GLY A 133 9.92 38.37 -14.96
CA GLY A 133 9.19 38.19 -16.22
C GLY A 133 9.11 36.78 -16.83
N SER A 134 9.65 35.71 -16.22
CA SER A 134 9.57 34.36 -16.82
C SER A 134 8.56 33.40 -16.15
N THR A 135 7.63 32.90 -16.97
CA THR A 135 6.61 31.88 -16.69
C THR A 135 7.25 30.48 -16.62
N TRP A 136 6.90 29.70 -15.59
CA TRP A 136 7.40 28.34 -15.42
C TRP A 136 6.78 27.38 -16.45
N ARG A 137 7.58 26.88 -17.40
CA ARG A 137 7.24 25.67 -18.17
C ARG A 137 7.85 24.47 -17.45
N PHE A 138 7.02 23.70 -16.75
CA PHE A 138 7.40 22.37 -16.30
C PHE A 138 7.43 21.43 -17.52
N LEU A 139 8.63 21.16 -18.03
CA LEU A 139 8.85 20.05 -18.95
C LEU A 139 8.96 18.78 -18.11
N THR A 140 7.88 18.00 -18.07
CA THR A 140 7.96 16.56 -17.81
C THR A 140 8.71 15.91 -18.97
N LYS A 141 9.93 15.45 -18.70
CA LYS A 141 10.54 14.31 -19.39
C LYS A 141 10.90 13.28 -18.32
N PHE A 142 10.56 12.04 -18.63
CA PHE A 142 10.62 10.83 -17.81
C PHE A 142 11.87 10.70 -16.95
#